data_AF-A0AB36EVA6-F1
#
_entry.id   AF-A0AB36EVA6-F1
#
_cell.length_a   1.000
_cell.length_b   1.000
_cell.length_c   1.000
_cell.angle_alpha   90.00
_cell.angle_beta   90.00
_cell.angle_gamma   90.00
#
_symmetry.space_group_name_H-M   'P 1'
#
loop_
_entity.id
_entity.type
_entity.pdbx_description
1 polymer ?
#
loop_
_entity_poly.entity_id
_entity_poly.type
_entity_poly.pdbx_seq_one_letter_code
_entity_poly.pdbx_strand_id
1 'polypeptide(L)'
;MGWLSRYVLALLPMGVTWLGWQWGIWAFEHFDCQGNTKGLHDCLSNGQDMTAWVGRALFLSVPMMFIGLPLSGWFLIDTLVRHLGHLTNRE
;
A
#
# COMPACT_ATOMS: atom_id res chain seq x y z
N MET A 1 16.35 19.77 -0.95
CA MET A 1 15.82 18.51 -0.37
C MET A 1 16.99 17.62 0.03
N GLY A 2 17.09 17.22 1.29
CA GLY A 2 18.10 16.26 1.73
C GLY A 2 17.85 14.87 1.15
N TRP A 3 18.90 14.06 1.06
CA TRP A 3 18.82 12.68 0.53
C TRP A 3 17.77 11.83 1.25
N LEU A 4 17.65 11.99 2.57
CA LEU A 4 16.63 11.34 3.41
C LEU A 4 15.20 11.59 2.92
N SER A 5 14.88 12.82 2.53
CA SER A 5 13.54 13.18 2.03
C SER A 5 13.22 12.50 0.70
N ARG A 6 14.21 12.25 -0.15
CA ARG A 6 14.04 11.54 -1.44
C ARG A 6 13.73 10.06 -1.21
N TYR A 7 14.40 9.42 -0.25
CA TYR A 7 14.11 8.03 0.12
C TYR A 7 12.74 7.88 0.78
N VAL A 8 12.35 8.82 1.65
CA VAL A 8 11.01 8.81 2.27
C VAL A 8 9.91 8.95 1.22
N LEU A 9 10.08 9.86 0.24
CA LEU A 9 9.13 10.01 -0.86
C LEU A 9 9.08 8.77 -1.76
N ALA A 10 10.22 8.12 -2.00
CA ALA A 10 10.27 6.89 -2.79
C ALA A 10 9.56 5.71 -2.10
N LEU A 11 9.61 5.63 -0.77
CA LEU A 11 8.95 4.59 0.03
C LEU A 11 7.47 4.86 0.32
N LEU A 12 7.01 6.11 0.16
CA LEU A 12 5.64 6.52 0.46
C LEU A 12 4.58 5.64 -0.23
N PRO A 13 4.66 5.32 -1.55
CA PRO A 13 3.66 4.49 -2.22
C PRO A 13 3.60 3.07 -1.64
N MET A 14 4.75 2.52 -1.28
CA MET A 14 4.84 1.20 -0.64
C MET A 14 4.21 1.24 0.77
N GLY A 15 4.52 2.27 1.56
CA GLY A 15 3.97 2.44 2.90
C GLY A 15 2.45 2.60 2.90
N VAL A 16 1.90 3.39 1.96
CA VAL A 16 0.45 3.56 1.80
C VAL A 16 -0.21 2.24 1.40
N THR A 17 0.41 1.49 0.48
CA THR A 17 -0.09 0.18 0.06
C THR A 17 -0.10 -0.81 1.22
N TRP A 18 0.97 -0.86 2.01
CA TRP A 18 1.09 -1.74 3.17
C TRP A 18 0.04 -1.41 4.25
N LEU A 19 -0.11 -0.12 4.58
CA LEU A 19 -1.11 0.33 5.54
C LEU A 19 -2.53 0.01 5.06
N GLY A 20 -2.84 0.27 3.79
CA GLY A 20 -4.13 -0.05 3.19
C GLY A 20 -4.46 -1.55 3.24
N TRP A 21 -3.46 -2.40 3.04
CA TRP A 21 -3.60 -3.85 3.16
C TRP A 21 -3.92 -4.29 4.60
N GLN A 22 -3.15 -3.80 5.57
CA GLN A 22 -3.37 -4.10 7.00
C GLN A 22 -4.76 -3.65 7.46
N TRP A 23 -5.18 -2.45 7.03
CA TRP A 23 -6.53 -1.96 7.28
C TRP A 23 -7.62 -2.83 6.65
N GLY A 24 -7.39 -3.38 5.45
CA GLY A 24 -8.32 -4.30 4.80
C GLY A 24 -8.50 -5.62 5.56
N ILE A 25 -7.41 -6.20 6.07
CA ILE A 25 -7.47 -7.41 6.91
C ILE A 25 -8.17 -7.10 8.23
N TRP A 26 -7.79 -6.01 8.89
CA TRP A 26 -8.41 -5.61 10.15
C TRP A 26 -9.91 -5.38 9.99
N ALA A 27 -10.35 -4.71 8.93
CA ALA A 27 -11.77 -4.51 8.64
C ALA A 27 -12.50 -5.84 8.41
N PHE A 28 -11.86 -6.80 7.75
CA PHE A 28 -12.44 -8.14 7.54
C PHE A 28 -12.68 -8.88 8.85
N GLU A 29 -11.71 -8.85 9.78
CA GLU A 29 -11.86 -9.46 11.12
C GLU A 29 -12.83 -8.69 12.01
N HIS A 30 -12.80 -7.35 11.97
CA HIS A 30 -13.64 -6.51 12.84
C HIS A 30 -15.13 -6.57 12.48
N PHE A 31 -15.45 -6.81 11.21
CA PHE A 31 -16.83 -6.88 10.72
C PHE A 31 -17.36 -8.31 10.58
N ASP A 32 -16.65 -9.31 11.13
CA ASP A 32 -17.05 -10.73 11.17
C ASP A 32 -17.54 -11.25 9.80
N CYS A 33 -16.88 -10.78 8.74
CA CYS A 33 -17.26 -11.05 7.36
C CYS A 33 -17.19 -12.55 7.05
N GLN A 34 -18.25 -13.11 6.45
CA GLN A 34 -18.22 -14.49 5.96
C GLN A 34 -17.62 -14.60 4.54
N GLY A 35 -17.01 -15.75 4.25
CA GLY A 35 -16.37 -16.02 2.95
C GLY A 35 -14.84 -15.86 2.97
N ASN A 36 -14.27 -15.39 1.85
CA ASN A 36 -12.82 -15.21 1.68
C ASN A 36 -12.54 -13.81 1.13
N THR A 37 -11.31 -13.30 1.27
CA THR A 37 -10.88 -11.95 0.80
C THR A 37 -11.15 -11.67 -0.69
N LYS A 38 -11.37 -12.71 -1.51
CA LYS A 38 -11.79 -12.62 -2.93
C LYS A 38 -13.30 -12.73 -3.18
N GLY A 39 -14.08 -13.09 -2.17
CA GLY A 39 -15.53 -13.30 -2.21
C GLY A 39 -16.12 -13.07 -0.84
N LEU A 40 -16.23 -11.79 -0.46
CA LEU A 40 -16.85 -11.33 0.78
C LEU A 40 -18.38 -11.47 0.66
N HIS A 41 -18.99 -12.08 1.66
CA HIS A 41 -20.44 -12.16 1.82
C HIS A 41 -20.82 -11.84 3.26
N ASP A 42 -21.93 -11.11 3.45
CA ASP A 42 -22.53 -10.81 4.75
C ASP A 42 -21.56 -10.25 5.81
N CYS A 43 -20.90 -9.13 5.51
CA CYS A 43 -20.20 -8.33 6.52
C CYS A 43 -21.22 -7.48 7.30
N LEU A 44 -21.92 -8.10 8.23
CA LEU A 44 -22.95 -7.42 9.02
C LEU A 44 -22.36 -6.91 10.33
N SER A 45 -22.23 -5.59 10.46
CA SER A 45 -21.76 -4.96 11.70
C SER A 45 -22.78 -3.98 12.23
N ASN A 46 -23.20 -4.17 13.48
CA ASN A 46 -24.16 -3.31 14.16
C ASN A 46 -25.51 -3.15 13.40
N GLY A 47 -25.91 -4.19 12.66
CA GLY A 47 -27.12 -4.20 11.83
C GLY A 47 -26.98 -3.48 10.47
N GLN A 48 -25.79 -3.05 10.09
CA GLN A 48 -25.51 -2.47 8.78
C GLN A 48 -24.64 -3.39 7.93
N ASP A 49 -24.99 -3.48 6.65
CA ASP A 49 -24.21 -4.24 5.66
C ASP A 49 -23.01 -3.41 5.19
N MET A 50 -21.83 -3.82 5.64
CA MET A 50 -20.54 -3.20 5.32
C MET A 50 -19.82 -3.92 4.17
N THR A 51 -20.45 -4.92 3.54
CA THR A 51 -19.82 -5.80 2.53
C THR A 51 -19.28 -5.00 1.36
N ALA A 52 -20.02 -4.01 0.87
CA ALA A 52 -19.60 -3.16 -0.24
C ALA A 52 -18.41 -2.25 0.13
N TRP A 53 -18.31 -1.80 1.38
CA TRP A 53 -17.24 -0.94 1.86
C TRP A 53 -15.94 -1.72 2.03
N VAL A 54 -16.00 -2.87 2.69
CA VAL A 54 -14.85 -3.75 2.89
C VAL A 54 -14.37 -4.31 1.54
N GLY A 55 -15.30 -4.75 0.68
CA GLY A 55 -14.98 -5.21 -0.67
C GLY A 55 -14.28 -4.15 -1.54
N ARG A 56 -14.72 -2.88 -1.49
CA ARG A 56 -14.05 -1.77 -2.18
C ARG A 56 -12.66 -1.49 -1.63
N ALA A 57 -12.49 -1.50 -0.31
CA ALA A 57 -11.19 -1.28 0.33
C ALA A 57 -10.17 -2.36 -0.05
N LEU A 58 -10.57 -3.64 -0.02
CA LEU A 58 -9.74 -4.75 -0.48
C LEU A 58 -9.45 -4.66 -1.98
N PHE A 59 -10.43 -4.30 -2.81
CA PHE A 59 -10.20 -4.12 -4.24
C PHE A 59 -9.19 -3.01 -4.54
N LEU A 60 -9.22 -1.89 -3.81
CA LEU A 60 -8.27 -0.79 -3.98
C LEU A 60 -6.83 -1.17 -3.62
N SER A 61 -6.63 -2.17 -2.76
CA SER A 61 -5.30 -2.64 -2.37
C SER A 61 -4.57 -3.35 -3.53
N VAL A 62 -5.32 -3.99 -4.44
CA VAL A 62 -4.78 -4.70 -5.62
C VAL A 62 -4.04 -3.76 -6.58
N PRO A 63 -4.65 -2.70 -7.15
CA PRO A 63 -3.93 -1.78 -8.03
C PRO A 63 -2.81 -1.05 -7.29
N MET A 64 -2.96 -0.73 -5.99
CA MET A 64 -1.87 -0.16 -5.21
C MET A 64 -0.67 -1.11 -5.07
N MET A 65 -0.90 -2.42 -4.93
CA MET A 65 0.18 -3.40 -4.92
C MET A 65 0.83 -3.55 -6.29
N PHE A 66 0.07 -3.60 -7.37
CA PHE A 66 0.62 -3.78 -8.72
C PHE A 66 1.23 -2.51 -9.33
N ILE A 67 0.82 -1.32 -8.89
CA ILE A 67 1.29 -0.04 -9.43
C ILE A 67 2.23 0.65 -8.43
N GLY A 68 1.85 0.68 -7.14
CA GLY A 68 2.60 1.34 -6.08
C GLY A 68 3.94 0.68 -5.77
N LEU A 69 4.01 -0.66 -5.73
CA LEU A 69 5.29 -1.37 -5.53
C LEU A 69 6.30 -1.08 -6.65
N PRO A 70 6.01 -1.30 -7.95
CA PRO A 70 6.99 -1.02 -8.99
C PRO A 70 7.35 0.45 -9.10
N LEU A 71 6.41 1.39 -8.88
CA LEU A 71 6.72 2.82 -8.81
C LEU A 71 7.67 3.15 -7.65
N SER A 72 7.42 2.60 -6.45
CA SER A 72 8.31 2.81 -5.30
C SER A 72 9.71 2.23 -5.55
N GLY A 73 9.79 1.04 -6.14
CA GLY A 73 11.04 0.40 -6.53
C GLY A 73 11.80 1.22 -7.57
N TRP A 74 11.10 1.75 -8.57
CA TRP A 74 11.69 2.63 -9.58
C TRP A 74 12.25 3.92 -8.98
N PHE A 75 11.50 4.59 -8.10
CA PHE A 75 11.98 5.79 -7.42
C PHE A 75 13.16 5.50 -6.49
N LEU A 76 13.18 4.35 -5.82
CA LEU A 76 14.33 3.92 -5.03
C LEU A 76 15.57 3.69 -5.90
N ILE A 77 15.44 3.05 -7.06
CA ILE A 77 16.55 2.81 -7.98
C ILE A 77 17.08 4.15 -8.55
N ASP A 78 16.20 5.03 -9.03
CA ASP A 78 16.61 6.35 -9.55
C ASP A 78 17.32 7.19 -8.47
N THR A 79 16.81 7.19 -7.24
CA THR A 79 17.46 7.89 -6.13
C THR A 79 18.79 7.27 -5.75
N LEU A 80 18.92 5.94 -5.76
CA LEU A 80 20.17 5.22 -5.49
C LEU A 80 21.23 5.48 -6.56
N VAL A 81 20.87 5.44 -7.85
CA VAL A 81 21.77 5.77 -8.97
C VAL A 81 22.29 7.20 -8.84
N ARG A 82 21.40 8.16 -8.54
CA ARG A 82 21.80 9.55 -8.32
C ARG A 82 22.70 9.71 -7.09
N HIS A 83 22.48 8.91 -6.04
CA HIS A 83 23.29 8.97 -4.82
C HIS A 83 24.71 8.48 -5.08
N LEU A 84 24.85 7.34 -5.76
CA LEU A 84 26.16 6.80 -6.16
C LEU A 84 26.90 7.75 -7.11
N GLY A 85 26.20 8.34 -8.08
CA GLY A 85 26.78 9.35 -8.97
C GLY A 85 27.26 10.61 -8.24
N HIS A 86 26.58 11.01 -7.16
CA HIS A 86 27.03 12.14 -6.33
C HIS A 86 28.24 11.77 -5.45
N LEU A 87 28.33 10.53 -4.98
CA LEU A 87 29.49 10.05 -4.20
C LEU A 87 30.74 9.92 -5.09
N THR A 88 30.60 9.37 -6.29
CA THR A 88 31.73 9.18 -7.21
C THR A 88 32.31 10.48 -7.79
N ASN A 89 31.51 11.56 -7.89
CA ASN A 89 31.99 12.88 -8.34
C ASN A 89 32.65 13.70 -7.22
N ARG A 90 32.65 13.18 -5.99
CA ARG A 90 33.23 13.84 -4.82
C ARG A 90 34.63 13.32 -4.47
N GLU A 91 35.04 12.21 -5.08
CA GLU A 91 36.42 11.70 -5.14
C GLU A 91 37.15 12.35 -6.31
#